data_AF-A0A1B6M1H8-F1
#
_entry.id   AF-A0A1B6M1H8-F1
#
_cell.length_a   1.000
_cell.length_b   1.000
_cell.length_c   1.000
_cell.angle_alpha   90.00
_cell.angle_beta   90.00
_cell.angle_gamma   90.00
#
_symmetry.space_group_name_H-M   'P 1'
#
loop_
_entity.id
_entity.type
_entity.pdbx_description
1 polymer ?
#
loop_
_entity_poly.entity_id
_entity_poly.type
_entity_poly.pdbx_seq_one_letter_code
_entity_poly.pdbx_strand_id
1 'polypeptide(L)'
;NSDHVMSETGLCLPGALWPPAPLKMPPRTTPPPPDPFYCSPFGSPYFNRCVPVPRRHTPYFGQPDYRVYELNKRLQQRTEESDNLWWDAFATEFFEDDATLTLTLCLEDGPKRYTIGRTLIPRYFRSIFEGGVTELYYNLKHPKESFHNTSITLDCDQCTMVTHHGKPMFTKVCTEGRLILEFTFDDLMRIKSWHLAVRTHRELVPRSVVGLHTQQDPGMLDQLTKNITRQGITNSTLNYLRLCVILE
;
A
#
# COMPACT_ATOMS: atom_id res chain seq x y z
N ASN A 1 43.11 66.42 27.40
CA ASN A 1 44.56 66.65 27.55
C ASN A 1 45.30 65.46 27.01
N SER A 2 46.04 65.50 25.92
CA SER A 2 46.42 66.62 25.05
C SER A 2 46.94 66.02 23.74
N ASP A 3 46.67 66.70 22.62
CA ASP A 3 47.25 66.45 21.30
C ASP A 3 48.75 66.81 21.24
N HIS A 4 49.52 66.09 20.41
CA HIS A 4 50.77 66.53 19.73
C HIS A 4 50.98 65.56 18.54
N VAL A 5 50.83 65.90 17.24
CA VAL A 5 51.39 66.93 16.34
C VAL A 5 52.82 66.62 15.82
N MET A 6 52.87 66.35 14.50
CA MET A 6 53.91 66.57 13.45
C MET A 6 55.27 65.83 13.45
N SER A 7 55.69 65.28 12.31
CA SER A 7 56.43 65.99 11.22
C SER A 7 57.10 65.03 10.20
N GLU A 8 57.38 65.58 9.00
CA GLU A 8 57.91 64.97 7.76
C GLU A 8 59.40 64.55 7.76
N THR A 9 59.80 63.76 6.75
CA THR A 9 61.08 63.77 5.96
C THR A 9 61.22 62.39 5.25
N GLY A 10 61.78 62.17 4.06
CA GLY A 10 62.53 62.94 3.06
C GLY A 10 62.84 62.06 1.83
N LEU A 11 63.35 62.69 0.76
CA LEU A 11 63.56 62.23 -0.63
C LEU A 11 64.82 61.35 -0.88
N CYS A 12 64.83 60.53 -1.95
CA CYS A 12 65.87 60.50 -3.03
C CYS A 12 65.69 59.37 -4.09
N LEU A 13 65.87 59.71 -5.38
CA LEU A 13 65.96 58.88 -6.63
C LEU A 13 67.44 58.44 -6.87
N PRO A 14 67.96 57.88 -8.03
CA PRO A 14 67.38 57.45 -9.35
C PRO A 14 67.97 56.10 -9.94
N GLY A 15 67.51 55.63 -11.12
CA GLY A 15 68.37 54.80 -12.01
C GLY A 15 67.75 53.76 -12.98
N ALA A 16 67.65 54.15 -14.25
CA ALA A 16 67.89 53.40 -15.52
C ALA A 16 67.24 52.02 -15.87
N LEU A 17 66.36 52.07 -16.89
CA LEU A 17 66.34 51.34 -18.19
C LEU A 17 66.73 49.84 -18.28
N TRP A 18 65.74 48.97 -18.61
CA TRP A 18 65.68 48.03 -19.77
C TRP A 18 64.33 47.28 -19.79
N PRO A 19 63.77 46.88 -20.96
CA PRO A 19 62.46 46.24 -21.03
C PRO A 19 62.54 44.73 -20.71
N PRO A 20 61.61 44.13 -19.95
CA PRO A 20 61.58 42.69 -19.78
C PRO A 20 61.01 42.01 -21.04
N ALA A 21 61.74 41.00 -21.53
CA ALA A 21 61.32 40.12 -22.62
C ALA A 21 60.00 39.38 -22.30
N PRO A 22 59.15 39.08 -23.30
CA PRO A 22 57.91 38.36 -23.06
C PRO A 22 58.18 36.90 -22.68
N LEU A 23 57.79 36.54 -21.45
CA LEU A 23 57.69 35.17 -20.98
C LEU A 23 56.71 34.39 -21.88
N LYS A 24 57.20 33.31 -22.51
CA LYS A 24 56.36 32.34 -23.22
C LYS A 24 55.47 31.61 -22.20
N MET A 25 54.16 31.89 -22.22
CA MET A 25 53.17 31.09 -21.51
C MET A 25 52.87 29.78 -22.28
N PRO A 26 52.70 28.64 -21.60
CA PRO A 26 52.30 27.38 -22.24
C PRO A 26 50.84 27.45 -22.72
N PRO A 27 50.43 26.59 -23.67
CA PRO A 27 49.10 26.65 -24.26
C PRO A 27 48.01 26.40 -23.20
N ARG A 28 46.91 27.17 -23.29
CA ARG A 28 45.68 26.96 -22.50
C ARG A 28 45.22 25.51 -22.65
N THR A 29 45.29 24.75 -21.57
CA THR A 29 44.52 23.51 -21.43
C THR A 29 43.04 23.89 -21.27
N THR A 30 42.20 23.38 -22.16
CA THR A 30 40.75 23.44 -22.01
C THR A 30 40.34 22.75 -20.71
N PRO A 31 39.43 23.31 -19.89
CA PRO A 31 38.95 22.62 -18.71
C PRO A 31 38.23 21.32 -19.09
N PRO A 32 38.33 20.26 -18.28
CA PRO A 32 37.60 19.02 -18.51
C PRO A 32 36.08 19.28 -18.48
N PRO A 33 35.27 18.47 -19.19
CA PRO A 33 33.82 18.60 -19.13
C PRO A 33 33.32 18.39 -17.69
N PRO A 34 32.24 19.07 -17.28
CA PRO A 34 31.71 18.94 -15.93
C PRO A 34 31.23 17.51 -15.68
N ASP A 35 31.64 16.96 -14.54
CA ASP A 35 31.19 15.65 -14.06
C ASP A 35 29.67 15.71 -13.79
N PRO A 36 28.86 14.82 -14.42
CA PRO A 36 27.40 14.80 -14.24
C PRO A 36 26.95 14.54 -12.79
N PHE A 37 27.86 14.24 -11.86
CA PHE A 37 27.55 13.98 -10.45
C PHE A 37 27.91 15.11 -9.48
N TYR A 38 28.40 16.28 -9.94
CA TYR A 38 28.74 17.39 -9.05
C TYR A 38 27.67 18.51 -9.06
N CYS A 39 26.84 18.56 -8.01
CA CYS A 39 25.96 19.70 -7.73
C CYS A 39 26.64 20.67 -6.74
N SER A 40 26.91 21.91 -7.18
CA SER A 40 27.46 22.97 -6.32
C SER A 40 26.37 23.57 -5.42
N PRO A 41 26.64 23.93 -4.15
CA PRO A 41 25.61 24.33 -3.18
C PRO A 41 25.17 25.80 -3.27
N PHE A 42 25.65 26.57 -4.25
CA PHE A 42 25.27 27.98 -4.43
C PHE A 42 24.55 28.18 -5.77
N GLY A 43 23.22 28.13 -5.75
CA GLY A 43 22.35 28.27 -6.92
C GLY A 43 22.11 29.73 -7.35
N SER A 44 22.17 29.97 -8.67
CA SER A 44 21.75 31.23 -9.32
C SER A 44 20.45 30.99 -10.12
N PRO A 45 19.49 31.93 -10.19
CA PRO A 45 18.07 31.61 -10.43
C PRO A 45 17.60 31.56 -11.90
N TYR A 46 18.48 31.48 -12.90
CA TYR A 46 18.09 31.77 -14.30
C TYR A 46 17.92 30.56 -15.25
N PHE A 47 17.92 29.32 -14.76
CA PHE A 47 17.67 28.15 -15.61
C PHE A 47 16.60 27.22 -15.02
N ASN A 48 15.33 27.63 -15.10
CA ASN A 48 14.20 26.71 -14.94
C ASN A 48 13.57 26.46 -16.31
N ARG A 49 14.11 25.47 -17.05
CA ARG A 49 13.41 24.85 -18.18
C ARG A 49 13.60 23.34 -18.14
N CYS A 50 12.52 22.65 -17.78
CA CYS A 50 12.20 21.24 -18.02
C CYS A 50 13.32 20.21 -17.75
N VAL A 51 13.34 19.70 -16.52
CA VAL A 51 13.95 18.39 -16.19
C VAL A 51 12.92 17.62 -15.36
N PRO A 52 12.71 16.30 -15.56
CA PRO A 52 11.82 15.51 -14.73
C PRO A 52 12.35 15.56 -13.30
N VAL A 53 11.57 16.14 -12.38
CA VAL A 53 11.93 16.17 -10.96
C VAL A 53 12.09 14.71 -10.50
N PRO A 54 13.25 14.28 -9.98
CA PRO A 54 13.36 13.00 -9.31
C PRO A 54 12.35 13.01 -8.17
N ARG A 55 11.40 12.07 -8.21
CA ARG A 55 10.40 11.85 -7.15
C ARG A 55 11.08 12.04 -5.80
N ARG A 56 10.73 13.12 -5.09
CA ARG A 56 10.98 13.17 -3.65
C ARG A 56 10.31 11.92 -3.09
N HIS A 57 11.09 11.07 -2.43
CA HIS A 57 10.54 9.96 -1.65
C HIS A 57 9.43 10.52 -0.77
N THR A 58 8.19 10.15 -1.08
CA THR A 58 7.05 10.35 -0.19
C THR A 58 7.46 9.76 1.17
N PRO A 59 7.22 10.46 2.29
CA PRO A 59 7.57 9.94 3.61
C PRO A 59 7.02 8.52 3.76
N TYR A 60 7.79 7.62 4.37
CA TYR A 60 7.39 6.23 4.63
C TYR A 60 6.07 6.10 5.43
N PHE A 61 5.62 7.20 6.05
CA PHE A 61 4.29 7.37 6.62
C PHE A 61 3.28 7.74 5.52
N GLY A 62 2.52 6.76 5.02
CA GLY A 62 1.44 7.00 4.05
C GLY A 62 1.54 6.22 2.74
N GLN A 63 2.07 4.99 2.75
CA GLN A 63 1.90 4.09 1.61
C GLN A 63 0.59 3.31 1.75
N PRO A 64 -0.24 3.24 0.70
CA PRO A 64 -1.52 2.50 0.74
C PRO A 64 -1.32 1.01 1.08
N ASP A 65 -0.19 0.42 0.70
CA ASP A 65 0.20 -0.93 1.10
C ASP A 65 0.34 -1.10 2.62
N TYR A 66 0.86 -0.08 3.31
CA TYR A 66 1.00 -0.09 4.77
C TYR A 66 -0.37 -0.10 5.46
N ARG A 67 -1.36 0.62 4.92
CA ARG A 67 -2.73 0.61 5.45
C ARG A 67 -3.37 -0.77 5.35
N VAL A 68 -3.10 -1.52 4.28
CA VAL A 68 -3.54 -2.92 4.14
C VAL A 68 -2.84 -3.82 5.16
N TYR A 69 -1.54 -3.58 5.44
CA TYR A 69 -0.84 -4.28 6.52
C TYR A 69 -1.45 -4.00 7.90
N GLU A 70 -1.77 -2.74 8.22
CA GLU A 70 -2.44 -2.38 9.47
C GLU A 70 -3.83 -3.02 9.59
N LEU A 71 -4.61 -3.03 8.50
CA LEU A 71 -5.90 -3.70 8.43
C LEU A 71 -5.76 -5.20 8.75
N ASN A 72 -4.80 -5.89 8.13
CA ASN A 72 -4.51 -7.28 8.43
C ASN A 72 -4.11 -7.49 9.90
N LYS A 73 -3.26 -6.62 10.44
CA LYS A 73 -2.84 -6.67 11.84
C LYS A 73 -4.02 -6.46 12.79
N ARG A 74 -4.94 -5.55 12.48
CA ARG A 74 -6.15 -5.33 13.27
C ARG A 74 -7.08 -6.55 13.25
N LEU A 75 -7.25 -7.19 12.09
CA LEU A 75 -8.03 -8.43 11.97
C LEU A 75 -7.45 -9.56 12.82
N GLN A 76 -6.13 -9.65 12.96
CA GLN A 76 -5.47 -10.65 13.82
C GLN A 76 -5.72 -10.43 15.33
N GLN A 77 -6.07 -9.21 15.74
CA GLN A 77 -6.40 -8.91 17.13
C GLN A 77 -7.84 -9.29 17.50
N ARG A 78 -8.64 -9.77 16.53
CA ARG A 78 -10.02 -10.20 16.76
C ARG A 78 -10.06 -11.45 17.63
N THR A 79 -10.83 -11.39 18.72
CA THR A 79 -11.15 -12.55 19.56
C THR A 79 -12.54 -13.11 19.22
N GLU A 80 -12.88 -14.29 19.74
CA GLU A 80 -14.24 -14.84 19.58
C GLU A 80 -15.32 -14.00 20.31
N GLU A 81 -14.89 -13.19 21.28
CA GLU A 81 -15.74 -12.28 22.07
C GLU A 81 -15.90 -10.89 21.43
N SER A 82 -15.33 -10.65 20.25
CA SER A 82 -15.41 -9.34 19.59
C SER A 82 -16.85 -9.03 19.16
N ASP A 83 -17.44 -8.01 19.80
CA ASP A 83 -18.83 -7.60 19.65
C ASP A 83 -19.05 -6.63 18.48
N ASN A 84 -20.26 -6.07 18.38
CA ASN A 84 -20.59 -5.09 17.33
C ASN A 84 -19.73 -3.82 17.40
N LEU A 85 -19.44 -3.34 18.61
CA LEU A 85 -18.65 -2.12 18.80
C LEU A 85 -17.23 -2.30 18.29
N TRP A 86 -16.64 -3.49 18.45
CA TRP A 86 -15.34 -3.80 17.87
C TRP A 86 -15.34 -3.68 16.34
N TRP A 87 -16.37 -4.21 15.67
CA TRP A 87 -16.50 -4.14 14.21
C TRP A 87 -16.79 -2.73 13.71
N ASP A 88 -17.56 -1.94 14.45
CA ASP A 88 -17.81 -0.54 14.13
C ASP A 88 -16.55 0.31 14.30
N ALA A 89 -15.75 0.03 15.34
CA ALA A 89 -14.44 0.65 15.53
C ALA A 89 -13.47 0.28 14.41
N PHE A 90 -13.42 -1.00 14.02
CA PHE A 90 -12.64 -1.46 12.86
C PHE A 90 -13.05 -0.71 11.58
N ALA A 91 -14.35 -0.61 11.29
CA ALA A 91 -14.80 0.08 10.10
C ALA A 91 -14.49 1.58 10.14
N THR A 92 -14.60 2.23 11.30
CA THR A 92 -14.26 3.65 11.48
C THR A 92 -12.76 3.91 11.27
N GLU A 93 -11.91 2.97 11.68
CA GLU A 93 -10.45 3.06 11.55
C GLU A 93 -9.97 2.95 10.10
N PHE A 94 -10.64 2.15 9.26
CA PHE A 94 -10.17 1.84 7.92
C PHE A 94 -11.04 2.37 6.78
N PHE A 95 -12.29 2.74 7.01
CA PHE A 95 -13.24 3.15 5.96
C PHE A 95 -13.79 4.55 6.20
N GLU A 96 -13.98 5.29 5.11
CA GLU A 96 -14.69 6.57 5.12
C GLU A 96 -16.18 6.41 5.48
N ASP A 97 -16.83 7.50 5.86
CA ASP A 97 -18.25 7.48 6.24
C ASP A 97 -19.20 7.26 5.04
N ASP A 98 -18.73 7.58 3.83
CA ASP A 98 -19.41 7.33 2.56
C ASP A 98 -18.84 6.11 1.79
N ALA A 99 -18.05 5.28 2.47
CA ALA A 99 -17.34 4.18 1.82
C ALA A 99 -18.28 3.13 1.19
N THR A 100 -17.80 2.52 0.11
CA THR A 100 -18.48 1.43 -0.60
C THR A 100 -17.60 0.18 -0.65
N LEU A 101 -18.22 -0.98 -0.47
CA LEU A 101 -17.56 -2.28 -0.62
C LEU A 101 -18.27 -3.09 -1.70
N THR A 102 -17.52 -3.51 -2.72
CA THR A 102 -17.99 -4.28 -3.86
C THR A 102 -17.26 -5.61 -3.96
N LEU A 103 -18.03 -6.69 -4.07
CA LEU A 103 -17.54 -8.03 -4.35
C LEU A 103 -18.11 -8.51 -5.69
N THR A 104 -17.23 -8.92 -6.61
CA THR A 104 -17.61 -9.51 -7.90
C THR A 104 -17.20 -10.98 -7.94
N LEU A 105 -18.15 -11.87 -8.18
CA LEU A 105 -17.99 -13.32 -8.16
C LEU A 105 -18.58 -13.94 -9.44
N CYS A 106 -17.96 -14.98 -9.97
CA CYS A 106 -18.59 -15.80 -11.03
C CYS A 106 -19.23 -17.04 -10.38
N LEU A 107 -20.52 -16.96 -10.04
CA LEU A 107 -21.28 -18.09 -9.49
C LEU A 107 -21.83 -18.97 -10.61
N GLU A 108 -22.44 -20.11 -10.25
CA GLU A 108 -23.01 -21.07 -11.20
C GLU A 108 -24.13 -20.46 -12.07
N ASP A 109 -24.85 -19.48 -11.54
CA ASP A 109 -25.91 -18.74 -12.23
C ASP A 109 -25.40 -17.47 -12.94
N GLY A 110 -24.08 -17.33 -13.07
CA GLY A 110 -23.41 -16.26 -13.80
C GLY A 110 -22.67 -15.25 -12.92
N PRO A 111 -22.16 -14.17 -13.53
CA PRO A 111 -21.45 -13.12 -12.80
C PRO A 111 -22.41 -12.37 -11.87
N LYS A 112 -22.03 -12.27 -10.60
CA LYS A 112 -22.73 -11.51 -9.56
C LYS A 112 -21.85 -10.39 -9.04
N ARG A 113 -22.48 -9.24 -8.81
CA ARG A 113 -21.87 -8.07 -8.19
C ARG A 113 -22.70 -7.67 -6.98
N TYR A 114 -22.10 -7.75 -5.81
CA TYR A 114 -22.69 -7.29 -4.55
C TYR A 114 -21.97 -6.00 -4.16
N THR A 115 -22.72 -4.92 -3.99
CA THR A 115 -22.20 -3.65 -3.48
C THR A 115 -22.97 -3.31 -2.22
N ILE A 116 -22.26 -2.89 -1.18
CA ILE A 116 -22.85 -2.47 0.09
C ILE A 116 -22.23 -1.14 0.54
N GLY A 117 -23.02 -0.32 1.23
CA GLY A 117 -22.57 0.94 1.83
C GLY A 117 -21.92 0.78 3.22
N ARG A 118 -21.37 1.88 3.73
CA ARG A 118 -20.63 1.98 4.99
C ARG A 118 -21.29 1.36 6.23
N THR A 119 -22.62 1.46 6.34
CA THR A 119 -23.38 0.92 7.49
C THR A 119 -23.38 -0.62 7.53
N LEU A 120 -23.12 -1.27 6.40
CA LEU A 120 -23.12 -2.72 6.23
C LEU A 120 -21.71 -3.32 6.26
N ILE A 121 -20.67 -2.51 6.05
CA ILE A 121 -19.27 -2.97 6.05
C ILE A 121 -18.86 -3.71 7.34
N PRO A 122 -19.15 -3.22 8.57
CA PRO A 122 -18.80 -3.95 9.80
C PRO A 122 -19.34 -5.39 9.80
N ARG A 123 -20.60 -5.53 9.38
CA ARG A 123 -21.31 -6.82 9.37
C ARG A 123 -20.83 -7.73 8.24
N TYR A 124 -20.37 -7.18 7.11
CA TYR A 124 -19.69 -7.96 6.07
C TYR A 124 -18.47 -8.69 6.63
N PHE A 125 -17.55 -7.98 7.29
CA PHE A 125 -16.35 -8.61 7.85
C PHE A 125 -16.70 -9.61 8.94
N ARG A 126 -17.63 -9.27 9.82
CA ARG A 126 -18.15 -10.19 10.85
C ARG A 126 -18.70 -11.49 10.24
N SER A 127 -19.46 -11.41 9.14
CA SER A 127 -20.06 -12.58 8.49
C SER A 127 -19.04 -13.61 8.00
N ILE A 128 -17.81 -13.18 7.69
CA ILE A 128 -16.72 -14.06 7.27
C ILE A 128 -16.35 -15.00 8.44
N PHE A 129 -16.19 -14.44 9.63
CA PHE A 129 -15.86 -15.19 10.86
C PHE A 129 -17.05 -16.06 11.33
N GLU A 130 -18.28 -15.60 11.17
CA GLU A 130 -19.49 -16.41 11.40
C GLU A 130 -19.57 -17.63 10.46
N GLY A 131 -18.84 -17.62 9.34
CA GLY A 131 -18.65 -18.76 8.45
C GLY A 131 -17.63 -19.81 8.92
N GLY A 132 -17.18 -19.74 10.19
CA GLY A 132 -16.20 -20.67 10.76
C GLY A 132 -14.73 -20.31 10.47
N VAL A 133 -14.48 -19.06 10.05
CA VAL A 133 -13.13 -18.52 9.83
C VAL A 133 -12.55 -18.06 11.17
N THR A 134 -11.30 -18.42 11.43
CA THR A 134 -10.53 -18.02 12.62
C THR A 134 -9.53 -16.91 12.31
N GLU A 135 -9.02 -16.86 11.07
CA GLU A 135 -8.07 -15.82 10.63
C GLU A 135 -8.40 -15.35 9.22
N LEU A 136 -8.25 -14.05 8.96
CA LEU A 136 -8.44 -13.41 7.67
C LEU A 136 -7.31 -12.41 7.43
N TYR A 137 -6.70 -12.44 6.24
CA TYR A 137 -5.76 -11.42 5.78
C TYR A 137 -5.71 -11.33 4.25
N TYR A 138 -5.20 -10.22 3.74
CA TYR A 138 -5.05 -9.94 2.32
C TYR A 138 -3.57 -9.82 1.95
N ASN A 139 -3.14 -10.61 0.96
CA ASN A 139 -1.81 -10.53 0.39
C ASN A 139 -1.86 -9.82 -0.97
N LEU A 140 -1.10 -8.75 -1.11
CA LEU A 140 -0.98 -7.98 -2.34
C LEU A 140 0.37 -8.26 -2.99
N LYS A 141 0.37 -8.69 -4.26
CA LYS A 141 1.61 -8.88 -5.04
C LYS A 141 1.66 -7.85 -6.15
N HIS A 142 2.75 -7.08 -6.16
CA HIS A 142 3.00 -6.01 -7.14
C HIS A 142 1.81 -5.03 -7.32
N PRO A 143 1.27 -4.45 -6.23
CA PRO A 143 0.23 -3.44 -6.33
C PRO A 143 0.74 -2.22 -7.12
N LYS A 144 -0.13 -1.62 -7.92
CA LYS A 144 0.15 -0.39 -8.67
C LYS A 144 -0.57 0.78 -8.03
N GLU A 145 0.18 1.83 -7.73
CA GLU A 145 -0.35 3.05 -7.14
C GLU A 145 -0.58 4.13 -8.20
N SER A 146 -1.73 4.80 -8.13
CA SER A 146 -2.05 5.97 -8.94
C SER A 146 -2.52 7.10 -8.03
N PHE A 147 -1.90 8.28 -8.16
CA PHE A 147 -2.19 9.44 -7.32
C PHE A 147 -3.12 10.39 -8.08
N HIS A 148 -4.20 10.80 -7.41
CA HIS A 148 -5.14 11.82 -7.87
C HIS A 148 -5.08 13.02 -6.92
N ASN A 149 -5.83 14.08 -7.23
CA ASN A 149 -5.79 15.31 -6.44
C ASN A 149 -6.23 15.11 -4.97
N THR A 150 -7.20 14.22 -4.74
CA THR A 150 -7.81 14.00 -3.42
C THR A 150 -7.84 12.54 -2.99
N SER A 151 -7.29 11.64 -3.80
CA SER A 151 -7.32 10.20 -3.52
C SER A 151 -6.11 9.46 -4.09
N ILE A 152 -5.82 8.29 -3.52
CA ILE A 152 -4.81 7.36 -4.01
C ILE A 152 -5.53 6.05 -4.38
N THR A 153 -5.33 5.59 -5.61
CA THR A 153 -5.83 4.28 -6.05
C THR A 153 -4.72 3.25 -5.97
N LEU A 154 -4.97 2.16 -5.26
CA LEU A 154 -4.15 0.95 -5.25
C LEU A 154 -4.86 -0.11 -6.08
N ASP A 155 -4.24 -0.55 -7.16
CA ASP A 155 -4.75 -1.59 -8.05
C ASP A 155 -3.82 -2.81 -8.03
N CYS A 156 -4.28 -3.90 -7.43
CA CYS A 156 -3.53 -5.14 -7.31
C CYS A 156 -4.23 -6.26 -8.10
N ASP A 157 -3.69 -6.60 -9.26
CA ASP A 157 -4.19 -7.69 -10.11
C ASP A 157 -3.97 -9.09 -9.50
N GLN A 158 -2.99 -9.20 -8.60
CA GLN A 158 -2.60 -10.43 -7.91
C GLN A 158 -2.84 -10.31 -6.40
N CYS A 159 -4.09 -10.08 -6.03
CA CYS A 159 -4.53 -10.11 -4.64
C CYS A 159 -4.96 -11.53 -4.25
N THR A 160 -4.59 -11.95 -3.04
CA THR A 160 -5.09 -13.19 -2.42
C THR A 160 -5.70 -12.86 -1.07
N MET A 161 -7.01 -13.02 -0.95
CA MET A 161 -7.68 -13.08 0.34
C MET A 161 -7.49 -14.48 0.91
N VAL A 162 -6.94 -14.58 2.12
CA VAL A 162 -6.66 -15.87 2.76
C VAL A 162 -7.50 -15.99 4.03
N THR A 163 -8.25 -17.07 4.13
CA THR A 163 -9.01 -17.43 5.33
C THR A 163 -8.56 -18.78 5.88
N HIS A 164 -8.40 -18.85 7.19
CA HIS A 164 -8.19 -20.12 7.89
C HIS A 164 -9.49 -20.50 8.60
N HIS A 165 -9.95 -21.73 8.36
CA HIS A 165 -11.15 -22.26 8.99
C HIS A 165 -10.79 -23.06 10.23
N GLY A 166 -11.67 -23.05 11.22
CA GLY A 166 -11.51 -23.82 12.46
C GLY A 166 -11.79 -25.32 12.30
N LYS A 167 -12.13 -25.96 13.42
CA LYS A 167 -12.56 -27.37 13.46
C LYS A 167 -13.81 -27.59 12.60
N PRO A 168 -13.98 -28.78 12.01
CA PRO A 168 -13.12 -29.98 12.15
C PRO A 168 -11.98 -30.05 11.11
N MET A 169 -12.01 -29.24 10.06
CA MET A 169 -11.20 -29.48 8.86
C MET A 169 -9.90 -28.68 8.80
N PHE A 170 -9.82 -27.59 9.57
CA PHE A 170 -8.66 -26.69 9.58
C PHE A 170 -8.23 -26.24 8.17
N THR A 171 -9.22 -26.06 7.29
CA THR A 171 -9.01 -25.77 5.87
C THR A 171 -8.50 -24.35 5.69
N LYS A 172 -7.46 -24.18 4.86
CA LYS A 172 -7.02 -22.87 4.40
C LYS A 172 -7.63 -22.60 3.03
N VAL A 173 -8.37 -21.50 2.89
CA VAL A 173 -8.95 -21.07 1.62
C VAL A 173 -8.15 -19.87 1.10
N CYS A 174 -7.68 -19.98 -0.14
CA CYS A 174 -6.97 -18.92 -0.84
C CYS A 174 -7.86 -18.44 -2.00
N THR A 175 -8.42 -17.24 -1.86
CA THR A 175 -9.30 -16.62 -2.86
C THR A 175 -8.51 -15.59 -3.65
N GLU A 176 -8.23 -15.90 -4.91
CA GLU A 176 -7.38 -15.09 -5.79
C GLU A 176 -8.24 -14.18 -6.68
N GLY A 177 -7.81 -12.92 -6.83
CA GLY A 177 -8.57 -11.93 -7.58
C GLY A 177 -7.83 -10.62 -7.77
N ARG A 178 -8.52 -9.65 -8.37
CA ARG A 178 -8.06 -8.27 -8.45
C ARG A 178 -8.70 -7.46 -7.33
N LEU A 179 -7.88 -6.79 -6.53
CA LEU A 179 -8.33 -5.84 -5.51
C LEU A 179 -7.99 -4.43 -5.95
N ILE A 180 -9.01 -3.57 -6.00
CA ILE A 180 -8.85 -2.14 -6.25
C ILE A 180 -9.32 -1.42 -4.99
N LEU A 181 -8.46 -0.59 -4.42
CA LEU A 181 -8.76 0.26 -3.27
C LEU A 181 -8.61 1.71 -3.69
N GLU A 182 -9.55 2.55 -3.30
CA GLU A 182 -9.42 4.00 -3.34
C GLU A 182 -9.33 4.53 -1.92
N PHE A 183 -8.22 5.19 -1.59
CA PHE A 183 -7.97 5.83 -0.31
C PHE A 183 -8.14 7.34 -0.41
N THR A 184 -8.56 7.97 0.67
CA THR A 184 -8.44 9.43 0.82
C THR A 184 -6.96 9.83 0.85
N PHE A 185 -6.66 11.02 0.32
CA PHE A 185 -5.32 11.61 0.41
C PHE A 185 -5.25 12.63 1.56
N ASP A 186 -5.36 12.11 2.78
CA ASP A 186 -5.27 12.85 4.05
C ASP A 186 -4.44 12.05 5.07
N ASP A 187 -4.36 12.54 6.31
CA ASP A 187 -3.56 11.93 7.37
C ASP A 187 -4.10 10.57 7.85
N LEU A 188 -5.39 10.28 7.65
CA LEU A 188 -6.02 9.03 8.09
C LEU A 188 -5.93 7.93 7.02
N MET A 189 -5.88 8.32 5.74
CA MET A 189 -5.77 7.42 4.59
C MET A 189 -6.77 6.27 4.69
N ARG A 190 -8.06 6.63 4.77
CA ARG A 190 -9.16 5.66 4.90
C ARG A 190 -9.68 5.26 3.52
N ILE A 191 -10.24 4.07 3.45
CA ILE A 191 -10.74 3.44 2.24
C ILE A 191 -12.12 4.04 1.92
N LYS A 192 -12.21 4.70 0.78
CA LYS A 192 -13.45 5.20 0.18
C LYS A 192 -14.12 4.15 -0.71
N SER A 193 -13.32 3.38 -1.45
CA SER A 193 -13.83 2.30 -2.29
C SER A 193 -13.01 1.03 -2.12
N TRP A 194 -13.69 -0.08 -1.88
CA TRP A 194 -13.13 -1.43 -1.85
C TRP A 194 -13.78 -2.25 -2.95
N HIS A 195 -13.02 -2.73 -3.94
CA HIS A 195 -13.55 -3.62 -4.98
C HIS A 195 -12.67 -4.87 -5.12
N LEU A 196 -13.19 -6.01 -4.65
CA LEU A 196 -12.59 -7.32 -4.87
C LEU A 196 -13.33 -8.07 -5.98
N ALA A 197 -12.62 -8.38 -7.07
CA ALA A 197 -13.12 -9.23 -8.15
C ALA A 197 -12.43 -10.59 -8.10
N VAL A 198 -13.17 -11.62 -7.63
CA VAL A 198 -12.65 -12.98 -7.49
C VAL A 198 -12.56 -13.65 -8.85
N ARG A 199 -11.41 -14.27 -9.11
CA ARG A 199 -11.12 -15.03 -10.33
C ARG A 199 -11.14 -16.53 -10.09
N THR A 200 -10.53 -16.97 -8.99
CA THR A 200 -10.44 -18.37 -8.62
C THR A 200 -10.24 -18.54 -7.12
N HIS A 201 -10.39 -19.75 -6.62
CA HIS A 201 -10.12 -20.10 -5.23
C HIS A 201 -9.54 -21.51 -5.11
N ARG A 202 -8.81 -21.75 -4.02
CA ARG A 202 -8.27 -23.07 -3.68
C ARG A 202 -8.51 -23.36 -2.21
N GLU A 203 -8.96 -24.56 -1.91
CA GLU A 203 -9.12 -25.06 -0.54
C GLU A 203 -8.02 -26.08 -0.24
N LEU A 204 -7.23 -25.82 0.80
CA LEU A 204 -6.08 -26.60 1.20
C LEU A 204 -6.38 -27.27 2.54
N VAL A 205 -6.47 -28.60 2.52
CA VAL A 205 -6.71 -29.42 3.71
C VAL A 205 -5.38 -29.97 4.25
N PRO A 206 -5.09 -29.87 5.55
CA PRO A 206 -3.90 -30.46 6.14
C PRO A 206 -3.84 -31.99 5.95
N ARG A 207 -2.66 -32.53 5.60
CA ARG A 207 -2.47 -33.97 5.41
C ARG A 207 -2.78 -34.81 6.66
N SER A 208 -2.55 -34.26 7.85
CA SER A 208 -2.88 -34.90 9.13
C SER A 208 -4.37 -35.19 9.28
N VAL A 209 -5.22 -34.24 8.84
CA VAL A 209 -6.69 -34.40 8.85
C VAL A 209 -7.10 -35.49 7.87
N VAL A 210 -6.54 -35.52 6.67
CA VAL A 210 -6.84 -36.57 5.67
C VAL A 210 -6.47 -37.96 6.20
N GLY A 211 -5.27 -38.10 6.79
CA GLY A 211 -4.79 -39.38 7.33
C GLY A 211 -5.65 -39.93 8.47
N LEU A 212 -6.07 -39.08 9.40
CA LEU A 212 -6.94 -39.47 10.51
C LEU A 212 -8.31 -39.98 10.03
N HIS A 213 -8.95 -39.25 9.11
CA HIS A 213 -10.30 -39.58 8.66
C HIS A 213 -10.33 -40.79 7.71
N THR A 214 -9.27 -41.00 6.91
CA THR A 214 -9.17 -42.17 6.01
C THR A 214 -9.08 -43.49 6.80
N GLN A 215 -8.55 -43.46 8.03
CA GLN A 215 -8.46 -44.66 8.88
C GLN A 215 -9.74 -44.97 9.67
N GLN A 216 -10.56 -43.95 9.95
CA GLN A 216 -11.73 -44.10 10.81
C GLN A 216 -13.02 -44.34 10.02
N ASP A 217 -13.20 -43.68 8.86
CA ASP A 217 -14.42 -43.81 8.06
C ASP A 217 -14.15 -43.44 6.59
N PRO A 218 -14.24 -44.40 5.64
CA PRO A 218 -14.14 -44.13 4.20
C PRO A 218 -15.13 -43.07 3.70
N GLY A 219 -16.31 -42.92 4.32
CA GLY A 219 -17.31 -41.92 3.95
C GLY A 219 -16.91 -40.47 4.25
N MET A 220 -15.97 -40.25 5.17
CA MET A 220 -15.48 -38.89 5.47
C MET A 220 -14.54 -38.34 4.38
N LEU A 221 -13.88 -39.21 3.60
CA LEU A 221 -13.04 -38.76 2.49
C LEU A 221 -13.88 -38.10 1.39
N ASP A 222 -15.08 -38.61 1.13
CA ASP A 222 -16.04 -38.00 0.20
C ASP A 222 -16.56 -36.64 0.67
N GLN A 223 -16.53 -36.37 1.99
CA GLN A 223 -16.86 -35.04 2.50
C GLN A 223 -15.66 -34.09 2.37
N LEU A 224 -14.44 -34.57 2.61
CA LEU A 224 -13.18 -33.82 2.47
C LEU A 224 -12.94 -33.31 1.04
N THR A 225 -13.48 -33.98 0.03
CA THR A 225 -13.33 -33.59 -1.39
C THR A 225 -14.30 -32.50 -1.84
N LYS A 226 -15.32 -32.19 -1.03
CA LYS A 226 -16.30 -31.14 -1.35
C LYS A 226 -15.80 -29.80 -0.82
N ASN A 227 -15.94 -28.76 -1.64
CA ASN A 227 -15.63 -27.41 -1.21
C ASN A 227 -16.57 -26.96 -0.09
N ILE A 228 -16.02 -26.28 0.91
CA ILE A 228 -16.79 -25.65 2.00
C ILE A 228 -17.23 -24.22 1.64
N THR A 229 -16.66 -23.65 0.58
CA THR A 229 -16.96 -22.30 0.07
C THR A 229 -17.52 -22.33 -1.35
N ARG A 230 -18.13 -21.20 -1.76
CA ARG A 230 -18.51 -20.96 -3.16
C ARG A 230 -17.74 -19.75 -3.66
N GLN A 231 -16.83 -19.98 -4.63
CA GLN A 231 -15.88 -18.97 -5.09
C GLN A 231 -15.01 -18.39 -3.97
N GLY A 232 -14.62 -19.22 -3.00
CA GLY A 232 -13.76 -18.79 -1.89
C GLY A 232 -14.47 -17.91 -0.86
N ILE A 233 -15.80 -17.82 -0.92
CA ILE A 233 -16.65 -17.09 0.04
C ILE A 233 -17.56 -18.08 0.76
N THR A 234 -17.72 -17.91 2.07
CA THR A 234 -18.57 -18.78 2.89
C THR A 234 -20.05 -18.56 2.59
N ASN A 235 -20.89 -19.56 2.85
CA ASN A 235 -22.34 -19.42 2.69
C ASN A 235 -22.92 -18.34 3.62
N SER A 236 -22.39 -18.17 4.84
CA SER A 236 -22.80 -17.10 5.75
C SER A 236 -22.61 -15.72 5.11
N THR A 237 -21.43 -15.45 4.54
CA THR A 237 -21.16 -14.17 3.86
C THR A 237 -21.99 -14.00 2.59
N LEU A 238 -22.17 -15.05 1.77
CA LEU A 238 -23.01 -14.96 0.57
C LEU A 238 -24.48 -14.69 0.90
N ASN A 239 -25.02 -15.34 1.94
CA ASN A 239 -26.40 -15.11 2.37
C ASN A 239 -26.57 -13.69 2.91
N TYR A 240 -25.60 -13.20 3.67
CA TYR A 240 -25.58 -11.81 4.12
C TYR A 240 -25.62 -10.83 2.95
N LEU A 241 -24.72 -10.98 1.95
CA LEU A 241 -24.68 -10.12 0.78
C LEU A 241 -25.98 -10.16 -0.04
N ARG A 242 -26.61 -11.33 -0.18
CA ARG A 242 -27.91 -11.47 -0.84
C ARG A 242 -29.01 -10.71 -0.11
N LEU A 243 -29.02 -10.75 1.22
CA LEU A 243 -29.99 -9.99 2.03
C LEU A 243 -29.78 -8.49 1.89
N CYS A 244 -28.52 -8.02 1.87
CA CYS A 244 -28.24 -6.59 1.66
C CYS A 244 -28.78 -6.07 0.34
N VAL A 245 -28.63 -6.82 -0.75
CA VAL A 245 -29.15 -6.42 -2.08
C VAL A 245 -30.68 -6.37 -2.13
N ILE A 246 -31.38 -7.10 -1.26
CA ILE A 246 -32.86 -7.08 -1.19
C ILE A 246 -33.37 -5.95 -0.29
N LEU A 247 -32.59 -5.58 0.72
CA LEU A 247 -32.98 -4.60 1.74
C LEU A 247 -32.57 -3.16 1.42
N GLU A 248 -31.63 -2.97 0.49
CA GLU A 248 -31.36 -1.69 -0.18
C GLU A 248 -32.46 -1.33 -1.19
#